data_AF-A0A1I2KIC3-F1
#
_entry.id   AF-A0A1I2KIC3-F1
#
_cell.length_a   1.000
_cell.length_b   1.000
_cell.length_c   1.000
_cell.angle_alpha   90.00
_cell.angle_beta   90.00
_cell.angle_gamma   90.00
#
_symmetry.space_group_name_H-M   'P 1'
#
loop_
_entity.id
_entity.type
_entity.pdbx_description
1 polymer ?
#
loop_
_entity_poly.entity_id
_entity_poly.type
_entity_poly.pdbx_seq_one_letter_code
_entity_poly.pdbx_strand_id
1 'polypeptide(L)'
;MTEIRPVDEYTGMATLNHAFYIIGMGEPEGIALPSMTSHTRITATDDKSCLTITAGSSEWEPVKISFLLYDQEPEPLPGEWTHTETFACTATDAPAGFTTGTDSDDMFHDPMPPEHLFNRPGLEPPYHWKGRLLMAAYEVEEHILQFWPA
;
A
#
# COMPACT_ATOMS: atom_id res chain seq x y z
N MET A 1 25.23 -5.31 -7.88
CA MET A 1 23.93 -5.98 -8.14
C MET A 1 23.15 -5.09 -9.09
N THR A 2 22.46 -5.67 -10.06
CA THR A 2 21.71 -4.91 -11.07
C THR A 2 20.42 -4.41 -10.45
N GLU A 3 20.19 -3.10 -10.51
CA GLU A 3 18.96 -2.48 -10.02
C GLU A 3 17.75 -3.01 -10.82
N ILE A 4 16.81 -3.65 -10.13
CA ILE A 4 15.55 -4.13 -10.72
C ILE A 4 14.58 -2.95 -10.72
N ARG A 5 13.98 -2.65 -11.87
CA ARG A 5 13.01 -1.57 -12.00
C ARG A 5 11.59 -2.08 -11.79
N PRO A 6 10.68 -1.27 -11.24
CA PRO A 6 9.26 -1.61 -11.21
C PRO A 6 8.74 -1.86 -12.64
N VAL A 7 7.88 -2.86 -12.78
CA VAL A 7 7.12 -3.12 -14.01
C VAL A 7 5.89 -2.23 -14.11
N ASP A 8 5.44 -1.69 -12.97
CA ASP A 8 4.35 -0.74 -12.86
C ASP A 8 4.53 0.10 -11.58
N GLU A 9 4.12 1.36 -11.62
CA GLU A 9 4.28 2.26 -10.49
C GLU A 9 3.23 3.36 -10.42
N TYR A 10 2.94 3.80 -9.21
CA TYR A 10 2.16 5.01 -8.95
C TYR A 10 2.79 5.79 -7.81
N THR A 11 2.76 7.12 -7.92
CA THR A 11 3.11 8.03 -6.83
C THR A 11 2.06 9.13 -6.71
N GLY A 12 1.56 9.36 -5.51
CA GLY A 12 0.54 10.36 -5.22
C GLY A 12 0.65 10.92 -3.81
N MET A 13 -0.24 11.86 -3.50
CA MET A 13 -0.36 12.48 -2.18
C MET A 13 -1.73 12.15 -1.59
N ALA A 14 -1.79 11.94 -0.29
CA ALA A 14 -3.03 11.81 0.47
C ALA A 14 -2.97 12.69 1.72
N THR A 15 -4.10 13.15 2.22
CA THR A 15 -4.17 13.78 3.55
C THR A 15 -4.91 12.83 4.48
N LEU A 16 -4.26 12.45 5.58
CA LEU A 16 -4.64 11.28 6.37
C LEU A 16 -4.39 11.54 7.86
N ASN A 17 -5.35 11.21 8.71
CA ASN A 17 -5.09 10.93 10.14
C ASN A 17 -4.48 9.52 10.32
N HIS A 18 -4.97 8.57 9.54
CA HIS A 18 -4.47 7.20 9.45
C HIS A 18 -4.57 6.76 7.98
N ALA A 19 -3.53 6.10 7.50
CA ALA A 19 -3.38 5.73 6.11
C ALA A 19 -4.10 4.44 5.73
N PHE A 20 -5.41 4.39 5.86
CA PHE A 20 -6.13 3.22 5.35
C PHE A 20 -5.96 3.18 3.83
N TYR A 21 -5.48 2.05 3.31
CA TYR A 21 -5.49 1.79 1.88
C TYR A 21 -6.31 0.53 1.67
N ILE A 22 -7.49 0.68 1.11
CA ILE A 22 -8.10 -0.47 0.46
C ILE A 22 -7.38 -0.61 -0.87
N ILE A 23 -6.44 -1.54 -0.98
CA ILE A 23 -6.00 -1.98 -2.31
C ILE A 23 -7.07 -2.98 -2.74
N GLY A 24 -7.98 -2.52 -3.59
CA GLY A 24 -9.27 -3.18 -3.86
C GLY A 24 -9.19 -4.69 -4.04
N MET A 25 -9.95 -5.39 -3.21
CA MET A 25 -10.14 -6.83 -3.24
C MET A 25 -11.54 -7.20 -2.73
N GLY A 26 -12.53 -7.18 -3.63
CA GLY A 26 -13.91 -7.58 -3.31
C GLY A 26 -14.63 -6.67 -2.30
N GLU A 27 -15.95 -6.86 -2.15
CA GLU A 27 -16.76 -6.00 -1.28
C GLU A 27 -16.26 -6.01 0.19
N PRO A 28 -16.18 -4.83 0.85
CA PRO A 28 -15.44 -4.59 2.10
C PRO A 28 -16.14 -5.09 3.38
N GLU A 29 -16.75 -6.27 3.36
CA GLU A 29 -17.27 -6.88 4.58
C GLU A 29 -16.12 -7.46 5.42
N GLY A 30 -15.40 -6.61 6.16
CA GLY A 30 -14.41 -7.07 7.17
C GLY A 30 -13.05 -6.39 7.12
N ILE A 31 -12.98 -5.08 6.89
CA ILE A 31 -11.74 -4.30 7.04
C ILE A 31 -11.19 -4.55 8.47
N ALA A 32 -10.01 -5.16 8.58
CA ALA A 32 -9.31 -5.22 9.85
C ALA A 32 -8.80 -3.82 10.19
N LEU A 33 -9.21 -3.32 11.35
CA LEU A 33 -8.71 -2.07 11.88
C LEU A 33 -7.19 -2.18 12.08
N PRO A 34 -6.45 -1.09 11.84
CA PRO A 34 -5.01 -1.09 11.96
C PRO A 34 -4.60 -1.46 13.39
N SER A 35 -3.47 -2.15 13.51
CA SER A 35 -2.81 -2.29 14.80
C SER A 35 -2.51 -0.90 15.38
N MET A 36 -3.00 -0.65 16.60
CA MET A 36 -2.69 0.57 17.37
C MET A 36 -1.29 0.53 18.00
N THR A 37 -0.48 -0.49 17.68
CA THR A 37 0.89 -0.64 18.21
C THR A 37 1.91 -0.14 17.19
N SER A 38 2.93 0.58 17.66
CA SER A 38 3.99 1.16 16.81
C SER A 38 4.83 0.13 16.05
N HIS A 39 4.68 -1.16 16.35
CA HIS A 39 5.46 -2.26 15.77
C HIS A 39 4.88 -2.83 14.48
N THR A 40 3.58 -2.67 14.27
CA THR A 40 2.87 -3.19 13.10
C THR A 40 2.13 -2.02 12.49
N ARG A 41 2.65 -1.55 11.36
CA ARG A 41 2.14 -0.40 10.62
C ARG A 41 1.33 -0.83 9.41
N ILE A 42 1.34 -2.10 9.04
CA ILE A 42 0.48 -2.65 8.00
C ILE A 42 -0.35 -3.82 8.50
N THR A 43 -1.59 -3.93 8.03
CA THR A 43 -2.48 -5.05 8.32
C THR A 43 -3.12 -5.51 7.01
N ALA A 44 -2.76 -6.73 6.59
CA ALA A 44 -3.38 -7.41 5.47
C ALA A 44 -4.49 -8.34 6.01
N THR A 45 -5.71 -8.25 5.47
CA THR A 45 -6.78 -9.19 5.83
C THR A 45 -6.66 -10.48 5.00
N ASP A 46 -6.58 -11.62 5.66
CA ASP A 46 -6.34 -12.94 5.04
C ASP A 46 -7.38 -13.33 3.97
N ASP A 47 -8.66 -13.00 4.19
CA ASP A 47 -9.76 -13.52 3.35
C ASP A 47 -10.30 -12.51 2.31
N LYS A 48 -9.97 -11.21 2.45
CA LYS A 48 -10.58 -10.12 1.65
C LYS A 48 -9.61 -8.99 1.29
N SER A 49 -8.32 -9.17 1.59
CA SER A 49 -7.22 -8.44 0.97
C SER A 49 -7.37 -6.92 0.87
N CYS A 50 -7.80 -6.34 1.99
CA CYS A 50 -7.54 -4.95 2.32
C CYS A 50 -6.13 -4.83 2.91
N LEU A 51 -5.43 -3.72 2.65
CA LEU A 51 -4.10 -3.40 3.18
C LEU A 51 -4.12 -2.10 3.96
N THR A 52 -4.49 -2.17 5.23
CA THR A 52 -4.53 -0.97 6.06
C THR A 52 -3.11 -0.57 6.48
N ILE A 53 -2.73 0.70 6.32
CA ILE A 53 -1.46 1.23 6.83
C ILE A 53 -1.75 2.31 7.88
N THR A 54 -0.91 2.42 8.92
CA THR A 54 -1.08 3.45 9.95
C THR A 54 -0.02 4.52 9.82
N ALA A 55 -0.42 5.75 9.50
CA ALA A 55 0.48 6.90 9.50
C ALA A 55 1.08 7.15 10.90
N GLY A 56 2.25 7.78 10.94
CA GLY A 56 2.96 8.09 12.16
C GLY A 56 2.34 9.24 12.97
N SER A 57 1.71 10.19 12.28
CA SER A 57 1.14 11.40 12.86
C SER A 57 -0.32 11.22 13.32
N SER A 58 -0.69 11.89 14.40
CA SER A 58 -2.09 12.04 14.85
C SER A 58 -2.75 13.33 14.33
N GLU A 59 -2.00 14.12 13.55
CA GLU A 59 -2.47 15.36 12.94
C GLU A 59 -2.70 15.16 11.44
N TRP A 60 -3.59 15.96 10.85
CA TRP A 60 -3.91 15.95 9.42
C TRP A 60 -2.72 16.44 8.60
N GLU A 61 -1.82 15.52 8.25
CA GLU A 61 -0.62 15.84 7.48
C GLU A 61 -0.66 15.18 6.10
N PRO A 62 -0.09 15.84 5.07
CA PRO A 62 0.07 15.23 3.77
C PRO A 62 1.08 14.08 3.87
N VAL A 63 0.73 12.93 3.29
CA VAL A 63 1.58 11.75 3.16
C VAL A 63 1.82 11.51 1.68
N LYS A 64 3.08 11.30 1.31
CA LYS A 64 3.47 10.87 -0.03
C LYS A 64 3.44 9.35 -0.10
N ILE A 65 2.81 8.80 -1.12
CA ILE A 65 2.59 7.36 -1.24
C ILE A 65 3.08 6.89 -2.59
N SER A 66 3.85 5.80 -2.58
CA SER A 66 4.35 5.15 -3.79
C SER A 66 4.03 3.66 -3.77
N PHE A 67 3.35 3.18 -4.81
CA PHE A 67 3.19 1.75 -5.07
C PHE A 67 4.16 1.36 -6.18
N LEU A 68 5.04 0.39 -5.91
CA LEU A 68 6.06 -0.09 -6.84
C LEU A 68 5.88 -1.60 -7.04
N LEU A 69 5.49 -2.03 -8.24
CA LEU A 69 5.24 -3.44 -8.54
C LEU A 69 6.43 -4.01 -9.31
N TYR A 70 6.91 -5.17 -8.88
CA TYR A 70 8.04 -5.87 -9.48
C TYR A 70 7.60 -7.26 -9.97
N ASP A 71 8.40 -7.86 -10.86
CA ASP A 71 8.23 -9.23 -11.35
C ASP A 71 8.92 -10.27 -10.46
N GLN A 72 9.84 -9.83 -9.60
CA GLN A 72 10.56 -10.63 -8.61
C GLN A 72 10.90 -9.77 -7.38
N GLU A 73 11.34 -10.39 -6.29
CA GLU A 73 11.67 -9.68 -5.05
C GLU A 73 12.78 -8.62 -5.29
N PRO A 74 12.50 -7.32 -5.02
CA PRO A 74 13.50 -6.27 -5.11
C PRO A 74 14.29 -6.16 -3.79
N GLU A 75 15.52 -5.67 -3.90
CA GLU A 75 16.23 -5.13 -2.74
C GLU A 75 15.44 -3.93 -2.16
N PRO A 76 15.53 -3.67 -0.84
CA PRO A 76 14.99 -2.45 -0.26
C PRO A 76 15.60 -1.22 -0.96
N LEU A 77 14.78 -0.23 -1.26
CA LEU A 77 15.31 1.03 -1.80
C LEU A 77 16.30 1.64 -0.80
N PRO A 78 17.42 2.24 -1.27
CA PRO A 78 18.34 2.94 -0.39
C PRO A 78 17.65 4.19 0.19
N GLY A 79 17.75 4.38 1.51
CA GLY A 79 17.17 5.51 2.23
C GLY A 79 17.32 5.35 3.74
N GLU A 80 17.07 6.41 4.52
CA GLU A 80 16.97 6.29 5.98
C GLU A 80 15.50 6.06 6.34
N TRP A 81 15.13 4.79 6.44
CA TRP A 81 13.77 4.38 6.77
C TRP A 81 13.56 4.42 8.28
N THR A 82 12.49 5.07 8.72
CA THR A 82 12.06 5.09 10.13
C THR A 82 11.30 3.82 10.49
N HIS A 83 10.72 3.13 9.50
CA HIS A 83 10.08 1.83 9.67
C HIS A 83 10.22 0.98 8.41
N THR A 84 10.33 -0.34 8.59
CA THR A 84 10.32 -1.32 7.50
C THR A 84 9.58 -2.57 7.95
N GLU A 85 8.66 -3.03 7.12
CA GLU A 85 7.82 -4.19 7.45
C GLU A 85 7.47 -4.98 6.20
N THR A 86 7.43 -6.30 6.29
CA THR A 86 7.02 -7.18 5.19
C THR A 86 5.64 -7.78 5.46
N PHE A 87 4.87 -7.97 4.40
CA PHE A 87 3.51 -8.47 4.47
C PHE A 87 3.20 -9.37 3.27
N ALA A 88 2.07 -10.06 3.33
CA ALA A 88 1.52 -10.80 2.21
C ALA A 88 0.06 -10.39 2.00
N CYS A 89 -0.40 -10.39 0.77
CA CYS A 89 -1.79 -10.13 0.43
C CYS A 89 -2.18 -10.87 -0.86
N THR A 90 -3.45 -10.85 -1.19
CA THR A 90 -3.96 -11.32 -2.49
C THR A 90 -4.44 -10.13 -3.33
N ALA A 91 -4.52 -10.28 -4.66
CA ALA A 91 -5.19 -9.37 -5.59
C ALA A 91 -6.17 -10.16 -6.50
N THR A 92 -7.14 -9.51 -7.13
CA THR A 92 -8.11 -10.09 -8.07
C THR A 92 -8.18 -9.19 -9.31
N ASP A 93 -9.00 -9.57 -10.30
CA ASP A 93 -9.28 -8.72 -11.47
C ASP A 93 -10.15 -7.48 -11.14
N ALA A 94 -10.61 -7.35 -9.90
CA ALA A 94 -11.34 -6.16 -9.48
C ALA A 94 -10.39 -4.96 -9.43
N PRO A 95 -10.82 -3.77 -9.90
CA PRO A 95 -9.99 -2.58 -9.83
C PRO A 95 -9.65 -2.27 -8.38
N ALA A 96 -8.39 -1.89 -8.14
CA ALA A 96 -7.95 -1.46 -6.81
C ALA A 96 -8.72 -0.18 -6.40
N GLY A 97 -9.53 -0.27 -5.34
CA GLY A 97 -10.35 0.82 -4.85
C GLY A 97 -9.71 1.54 -3.69
N PHE A 98 -8.98 2.62 -3.97
CA PHE A 98 -8.26 3.38 -2.95
C PHE A 98 -9.21 4.29 -2.18
N THR A 99 -9.44 3.97 -0.91
CA THR A 99 -10.06 4.88 0.05
C THR A 99 -9.08 5.11 1.17
N THR A 100 -8.91 6.38 1.47
CA THR A 100 -8.28 6.95 2.64
C THR A 100 -9.35 6.97 3.73
N GLY A 101 -9.13 6.33 4.87
CA GLY A 101 -9.98 6.55 6.04
C GLY A 101 -11.23 5.71 6.27
N THR A 102 -11.73 5.82 7.51
CA THR A 102 -13.13 5.57 7.87
C THR A 102 -13.96 6.86 7.88
N ASP A 103 -13.32 8.02 7.67
CA ASP A 103 -13.94 9.33 7.61
C ASP A 103 -14.11 9.76 6.15
N SER A 104 -15.20 10.46 5.84
CA SER A 104 -15.49 10.93 4.47
C SER A 104 -14.53 12.02 3.99
N ASP A 105 -13.81 12.66 4.90
CA ASP A 105 -12.91 13.77 4.61
C ASP A 105 -11.51 13.28 4.20
N ASP A 106 -11.15 12.05 4.56
CA ASP A 106 -9.88 11.44 4.17
C ASP A 106 -9.93 11.26 2.63
N MET A 107 -9.01 11.87 1.87
CA MET A 107 -8.99 11.77 0.40
C MET A 107 -7.58 11.61 -0.19
N PHE A 108 -7.46 10.76 -1.21
CA PHE A 108 -6.37 10.84 -2.18
C PHE A 108 -6.52 12.14 -2.97
N HIS A 109 -5.41 12.85 -3.16
CA HIS A 109 -5.38 13.97 -4.09
C HIS A 109 -5.28 13.43 -5.51
N ASP A 110 -5.98 14.08 -6.44
CA ASP A 110 -5.86 13.74 -7.85
C ASP A 110 -4.40 13.88 -8.32
N PRO A 111 -3.90 12.92 -9.14
CA PRO A 111 -4.64 11.81 -9.73
C PRO A 111 -4.77 10.60 -8.80
N MET A 112 -5.94 9.96 -8.78
CA MET A 112 -6.14 8.65 -8.14
C MET A 112 -5.20 7.58 -8.73
N PRO A 113 -4.82 6.54 -7.95
CA PRO A 113 -4.02 5.46 -8.48
C PRO A 113 -4.76 4.70 -9.59
N PRO A 114 -4.04 4.17 -10.58
CA PRO A 114 -4.68 3.58 -11.75
C PRO A 114 -5.35 2.23 -11.44
N GLU A 115 -6.48 1.97 -12.08
CA GLU A 115 -7.24 0.70 -11.93
C GLU A 115 -6.47 -0.55 -12.39
N HIS A 116 -5.43 -0.38 -13.22
CA HIS A 116 -4.60 -1.49 -13.69
C HIS A 116 -3.51 -1.89 -12.70
N LEU A 117 -3.30 -1.12 -11.64
CA LEU A 117 -2.34 -1.44 -10.60
C LEU A 117 -2.74 -2.78 -9.99
N PHE A 118 -1.82 -3.74 -9.97
CA PHE A 118 -2.00 -5.14 -9.53
C PHE A 118 -2.69 -6.10 -10.51
N ASN A 119 -3.23 -5.62 -11.63
CA ASN A 119 -3.80 -6.50 -12.64
C ASN A 119 -2.71 -7.36 -13.30
N ARG A 120 -3.02 -8.64 -13.54
CA ARG A 120 -2.11 -9.58 -14.21
C ARG A 120 -2.82 -10.26 -15.38
N PRO A 121 -2.87 -9.61 -16.56
CA PRO A 121 -3.54 -10.17 -17.73
C PRO A 121 -3.02 -11.58 -18.06
N GLY A 122 -3.94 -12.55 -18.14
CA GLY A 122 -3.61 -13.93 -18.50
C GLY A 122 -3.28 -14.86 -17.33
N LEU A 123 -3.30 -14.37 -16.09
CA LEU A 123 -3.29 -15.23 -14.89
C LEU A 123 -4.72 -15.33 -14.33
N GLU A 124 -5.10 -16.49 -13.79
CA GLU A 124 -6.38 -16.66 -13.08
C GLU A 124 -6.25 -16.10 -11.65
N PRO A 125 -7.14 -15.18 -11.21
CA PRO A 125 -7.15 -14.70 -9.83
C PRO A 125 -7.60 -15.81 -8.85
N PRO A 126 -7.21 -15.74 -7.56
CA PRO A 126 -6.48 -14.64 -6.91
C PRO A 126 -4.97 -14.69 -7.15
N TYR A 127 -4.36 -13.51 -7.26
CA TYR A 127 -2.91 -13.33 -7.34
C TYR A 127 -2.32 -13.18 -5.95
N HIS A 128 -1.32 -13.97 -5.59
CA HIS A 128 -0.66 -13.84 -4.30
C HIS A 128 0.54 -12.89 -4.41
N TRP A 129 0.61 -11.94 -3.49
CA TRP A 129 1.62 -10.91 -3.40
C TRP A 129 2.37 -11.00 -2.08
N LYS A 130 3.69 -10.86 -2.15
CA LYS A 130 4.50 -10.40 -1.04
C LYS A 130 4.73 -8.91 -1.20
N GLY A 131 4.86 -8.22 -0.09
CA GLY A 131 5.13 -6.80 -0.08
C GLY A 131 6.06 -6.35 1.03
N ARG A 132 6.61 -5.16 0.85
CA ARG A 132 7.43 -4.45 1.82
C ARG A 132 6.95 -3.01 1.91
N LEU A 133 6.67 -2.56 3.12
CA LEU A 133 6.45 -1.16 3.46
C LEU A 133 7.78 -0.56 3.93
N LEU A 134 8.18 0.53 3.31
CA LEU A 134 9.25 1.41 3.75
C LEU A 134 8.61 2.75 4.13
N MET A 135 8.84 3.21 5.36
CA MET A 135 8.36 4.52 5.79
C MET A 135 9.54 5.42 6.13
N ALA A 136 9.42 6.69 5.76
CA ALA A 136 10.30 7.74 6.22
C ALA A 136 9.46 8.90 6.76
N ALA A 137 9.91 9.51 7.86
CA ALA A 137 9.28 10.68 8.44
C ALA A 137 10.30 11.83 8.42
N TYR A 138 10.29 12.60 7.32
CA TYR A 138 11.11 13.79 7.12
C TYR A 138 10.23 15.05 7.14
N GLU A 139 10.36 15.94 6.15
CA GLU A 139 9.49 17.12 5.99
C GLU A 139 8.05 16.73 5.60
N VAL A 140 7.89 15.57 4.94
CA VAL A 140 6.62 14.94 4.57
C VAL A 140 6.76 13.45 4.87
N GLU A 141 5.76 12.83 5.48
CA GLU A 141 5.75 11.37 5.70
C GLU A 141 5.66 10.66 4.34
N GLU A 142 6.56 9.71 4.08
CA GLU A 142 6.62 8.96 2.83
C GLU A 142 6.39 7.46 3.09
N HIS A 143 5.44 6.88 2.36
CA HIS A 143 5.16 5.44 2.35
C HIS A 143 5.54 4.88 0.98
N ILE A 144 6.48 3.95 0.95
CA ILE A 144 6.80 3.19 -0.26
C ILE A 144 6.41 1.74 -0.05
N LEU A 145 5.55 1.24 -0.93
CA LEU A 145 5.07 -0.14 -0.95
C LEU A 145 5.67 -0.86 -2.16
N GLN A 146 6.64 -1.73 -1.91
CA GLN A 146 7.21 -2.62 -2.93
C GLN A 146 6.43 -3.94 -2.95
N PHE A 147 5.95 -4.38 -4.12
CA PHE A 147 5.20 -5.64 -4.28
C PHE A 147 5.87 -6.58 -5.27
N TRP A 148 5.82 -7.88 -5.01
CA TRP A 148 6.27 -8.92 -5.94
C TRP A 148 5.43 -10.20 -5.79
N PRO A 149 5.39 -11.08 -6.80
CA PRO A 149 4.66 -12.34 -6.71
C PRO A 149 5.13 -13.19 -5.50
N ALA A 150 4.19 -13.74 -4.74
CA ALA A 150 4.46 -14.56 -3.56
C ALA A 150 4.99 -15.96 -3.87
#